data_AF-A0A6P2AWM0-F1
#
_entry.id   AF-A0A6P2AWM0-F1
#
_cell.length_a   1.000
_cell.length_b   1.000
_cell.length_c   1.000
_cell.angle_alpha   90.00
_cell.angle_beta   90.00
_cell.angle_gamma   90.00
#
_symmetry.space_group_name_H-M   'P 1'
#
loop_
_entity.id
_entity.type
_entity.pdbx_description
1 polymer ?
#
loop_
_entity_poly.entity_id
_entity_poly.type
_entity_poly.pdbx_seq_one_letter_code
_entity_poly.pdbx_strand_id
1 'polypeptide(L)' 'MDATTISSPTGQVQKLRDIATENGISPEVLLSSKTEFQQSQSKHSFNEAASYVLEKNAELYRRLA' A
#
# COMPACT_ATOMS: atom_id res chain seq x y z
N MET A 1 9.11 -6.28 21.67
CA MET A 1 9.81 -5.79 20.46
C MET A 1 10.11 -7.02 19.64
N ASP A 2 9.40 -7.21 18.53
CA ASP A 2 9.58 -8.37 17.67
C ASP A 2 10.53 -7.97 16.55
N ALA A 3 11.67 -8.65 16.46
CA ALA A 3 12.66 -8.43 15.41
C ALA A 3 12.46 -9.49 14.31
N THR A 4 12.25 -9.04 13.08
CA THR A 4 12.14 -9.92 11.90
C THR A 4 13.27 -9.61 10.94
N THR A 5 14.07 -10.63 10.59
CA THR A 5 15.14 -10.49 9.61
C THR A 5 14.58 -10.66 8.20
N ILE A 6 14.69 -9.61 7.38
CA ILE A 6 14.28 -9.63 5.97
C ILE A 6 15.53 -9.74 5.10
N SER A 7 15.63 -10.82 4.34
CA SER A 7 16.69 -10.97 3.33
C SER A 7 16.23 -10.33 2.03
N SER A 8 17.02 -9.40 1.51
CA SER A 8 16.74 -8.65 0.29
C SER A 8 18.04 -8.50 -0.50
N PRO A 9 18.01 -8.38 -1.84
CA PRO A 9 19.22 -8.14 -2.62
C PRO A 9 20.00 -6.94 -2.07
N THR A 10 21.32 -7.07 -1.94
CA THR A 10 22.18 -6.06 -1.29
C THR A 10 21.98 -4.65 -1.84
N GLY A 11 21.75 -4.52 -3.15
CA GLY A 11 21.48 -3.22 -3.79
C GLY A 11 20.17 -2.56 -3.39
N GLN A 12 19.15 -3.32 -2.96
CA GLN A 12 17.89 -2.76 -2.46
C GLN A 12 18.02 -2.28 -1.01
N VAL A 13 18.79 -3.00 -0.19
CA VAL A 13 19.06 -2.62 1.20
C VAL A 13 19.86 -1.31 1.25
N GLN A 14 20.85 -1.16 0.36
CA GLN A 14 21.64 0.07 0.28
C GLN A 14 20.75 1.28 -0.09
N LYS A 15 19.93 1.17 -1.15
CA LYS A 15 18.99 2.22 -1.54
C LYS A 15 18.02 2.61 -0.42
N LEU A 16 17.51 1.62 0.33
CA LEU A 16 16.64 1.88 1.48
C LEU A 16 17.35 2.70 2.56
N ARG A 17 18.62 2.38 2.86
CA ARG A 17 19.44 3.13 3.82
C ARG A 17 19.74 4.54 3.33
N ASP A 18 20.05 4.70 2.05
CA ASP A 18 20.35 6.00 1.46
C ASP A 18 19.13 6.93 1.57
N ILE A 19 17.94 6.46 1.16
CA ILE A 19 16.69 7.23 1.25
C ILE A 19 16.34 7.54 2.72
N ALA A 20 16.51 6.57 3.62
CA ALA A 20 16.26 6.79 5.05
C ALA A 20 17.18 7.87 5.63
N THR A 21 18.47 7.84 5.25
CA THR A 21 19.48 8.82 5.67
C THR A 21 19.17 10.21 5.12
N GLU A 22 18.79 10.31 3.84
CA GLU A 22 18.37 11.58 3.21
C GLU A 22 17.15 12.20 3.91
N ASN A 23 16.22 11.37 4.38
CA ASN A 23 15.01 11.82 5.06
C ASN A 23 15.18 11.94 6.59
N GLY A 24 16.38 11.67 7.13
CA GLY A 24 16.66 11.76 8.56
C GLY A 24 15.86 10.78 9.43
N ILE A 25 15.35 9.69 8.85
CA ILE A 25 14.53 8.69 9.53
C ILE A 25 15.20 7.33 9.51
N SER A 26 14.79 6.44 10.41
CA SER A 26 15.31 5.07 10.41
C SER A 26 14.77 4.29 9.22
N PRO A 27 15.56 3.38 8.62
CA PRO A 27 15.09 2.54 7.52
C PRO A 27 13.92 1.64 7.93
N GLU A 28 13.81 1.27 9.21
CA GLU A 28 12.67 0.53 9.77
C GLU A 28 11.39 1.36 9.77
N VAL A 29 11.48 2.65 10.15
CA VAL A 29 10.36 3.58 10.10
C VAL A 29 9.93 3.81 8.65
N LEU A 30 10.88 4.06 7.75
CA LEU A 30 10.60 4.23 6.33
C LEU A 30 9.93 3.00 5.71
N LEU A 31 10.40 1.80 6.06
CA LEU A 31 9.82 0.54 5.58
C LEU A 31 8.40 0.33 6.10
N SER A 32 8.15 0.63 7.38
CA SER A 32 6.83 0.49 8.01
C SER A 32 5.83 1.46 7.40
N SER A 33 6.20 2.73 7.23
CA SER A 33 5.35 3.74 6.59
C SER A 33 4.99 3.35 5.16
N LYS A 34 5.94 2.74 4.41
CA LYS A 34 5.71 2.33 3.03
C LYS A 34 4.76 1.13 2.92
N THR A 35 4.87 0.16 3.82
CA THR A 35 3.95 -1.00 3.85
C THR A 35 2.55 -0.59 4.28
N GLU A 36 2.42 0.32 5.25
CA GLU A 36 1.15 0.90 5.66
C GLU A 36 0.51 1.72 4.54
N PHE A 37 1.29 2.57 3.86
CA PHE A 37 0.81 3.37 2.74
C PHE A 37 0.31 2.49 1.58
N GLN A 38 1.07 1.45 1.20
CA GLN A 38 0.68 0.55 0.12
C GLN A 38 -0.59 -0.25 0.45
N GLN A 39 -0.76 -0.69 1.71
CA GLN A 39 -1.99 -1.34 2.16
C GLN A 39 -3.18 -0.39 2.12
N SER A 40 -2.98 0.87 2.52
CA SER A 40 -4.01 1.90 2.52
C SER A 40 -4.48 2.22 1.10
N GLN A 41 -3.53 2.37 0.17
CA GLN A 41 -3.81 2.67 -1.22
C GLN A 41 -4.54 1.52 -1.93
N SER A 42 -4.13 0.27 -1.67
CA SER A 42 -4.79 -0.92 -2.22
C SER A 42 -6.24 -1.05 -1.74
N LYS A 43 -6.51 -0.80 -0.45
CA LYS A 43 -7.86 -0.82 0.11
C LYS A 43 -8.75 0.28 -0.47
N HIS A 44 -8.22 1.49 -0.64
CA HIS A 44 -8.97 2.61 -1.20
C HIS A 44 -9.40 2.33 -2.65
N SER A 45 -8.45 1.92 -3.50
CA SER A 45 -8.73 1.64 -4.92
C SER A 45 -9.68 0.46 -5.12
N PHE A 46 -9.59 -0.58 -4.28
CA PHE A 46 -10.53 -1.70 -4.34
C PHE A 46 -11.95 -1.29 -3.97
N ASN A 47 -12.13 -0.54 -2.87
CA ASN A 47 -13.46 -0.10 -2.43
C ASN A 47 -14.13 0.83 -3.44
N GLU A 48 -13.36 1.71 -4.08
CA GLU A 48 -13.86 2.62 -5.11
C GLU A 48 -14.36 1.85 -6.33
N ALA A 49 -13.57 0.89 -6.83
CA ALA A 49 -13.97 0.02 -7.94
C ALA A 49 -15.20 -0.83 -7.60
N ALA A 50 -15.26 -1.40 -6.40
CA ALA A 50 -16.40 -2.19 -5.94
C ALA A 50 -17.67 -1.34 -5.84
N SER A 51 -17.57 -0.13 -5.30
CA SER A 51 -18.69 0.80 -5.18
C SER A 51 -19.25 1.18 -6.55
N TYR A 52 -18.37 1.48 -7.51
CA TYR A 52 -18.75 1.80 -8.88
C TYR A 52 -19.50 0.65 -9.56
N VAL A 53 -18.99 -0.58 -9.43
CA VAL A 53 -19.64 -1.78 -10.01
C VAL A 53 -21.02 -2.03 -9.37
N LEU A 54 -21.12 -1.91 -8.04
CA LEU A 54 -22.38 -2.09 -7.33
C LEU A 54 -23.41 -1.03 -7.74
N GLU A 55 -23.01 0.24 -7.85
CA GLU A 55 -23.88 1.33 -8.30
C GLU A 55 -24.39 1.08 -9.71
N LYS A 56 -23.50 0.72 -10.65
CA LYS A 56 -23.87 0.44 -12.05
C LYS A 56 -24.79 -0.77 -12.18
N ASN A 57 -24.58 -1.81 -11.39
CA ASN A 57 -25.47 -2.96 -11.35
C ASN A 57 -26.84 -2.60 -10.79
N ALA A 58 -26.91 -1.80 -9.72
CA ALA A 58 -28.18 -1.33 -9.16
C ALA A 58 -28.95 -0.43 -10.15
N GLU A 59 -28.23 0.39 -10.93
CA GLU A 59 -28.80 1.21 -12.01
C GLU A 59 -29.37 0.33 -13.14
N LEU A 60 -28.64 -0.71 -13.55
CA LEU A 60 -29.09 -1.68 -14.56
C LEU A 60 -30.35 -2.42 -14.11
N TYR A 61 -30.35 -2.99 -12.91
CA TYR A 61 -31.51 -3.73 -12.39
C TYR A 61 -32.76 -2.85 -12.29
N ARG A 62 -32.60 -1.57 -11.95
CA ARG A 62 -33.72 -0.61 -11.87
C ARG A 62 -34.32 -0.26 -13.23
N ARG A 63 -33.54 -0.36 -14.31
CA ARG A 63 -34.02 -0.12 -15.69
C ARG A 63 -34.67 -1.35 -16.32
N LEU A 64 -34.42 -2.52 -15.75
CA LEU A 64 -34.95 -3.81 -16.20
C LEU A 64 -36.27 -4.19 -15.52
N ALA A 65 -36.65 -3.50 -14.44
CA ALA A 65 -37.91 -3.64 -13.71
C ALA A 65 -38.91 -2.57 -14.17
#